data_AF-A0A229SRD5-F1
#
_entry.id   AF-A0A229SRD5-F1
#
_cell.length_a   1.000
_cell.length_b   1.000
_cell.length_c   1.000
_cell.angle_alpha   90.00
_cell.angle_beta   90.00
_cell.angle_gamma   90.00
#
_symmetry.space_group_name_H-M   'P 1'
#
loop_
_entity.id
_entity.type
_entity.pdbx_description
1 polymer ?
#
loop_
_entity_poly.entity_id
_entity_poly.type
_entity_poly.pdbx_seq_one_letter_code
_entity_poly.pdbx_strand_id
1 'polypeptide(L)'
;MAVKREREWAVVVHNDHVNSYQSVVYALHGTLGMPVERGMEFAGVVHHQGIAELTRFASRDQAEALVAELQVLGLHATLQGV
;
A
#
# COMPACT_ATOMS: atom_id res chain seq x y z
N MET A 1 -25.17 14.53 -19.47
CA MET A 1 -24.32 14.94 -18.34
C MET A 1 -23.21 13.92 -18.21
N ALA A 2 -21.95 14.32 -18.43
CA ALA A 2 -20.82 13.41 -18.25
C ALA A 2 -20.62 13.18 -16.74
N VAL A 3 -20.76 11.94 -16.28
CA VAL A 3 -20.37 11.56 -14.92
C VAL A 3 -18.86 11.78 -14.83
N LYS A 4 -18.42 12.83 -14.12
CA LYS A 4 -17.02 12.95 -13.71
C LYS A 4 -16.75 11.72 -12.86
N ARG A 5 -16.00 10.74 -13.37
CA ARG A 5 -15.47 9.68 -12.50
C ARG A 5 -14.55 10.40 -11.52
N GLU A 6 -14.90 10.35 -10.23
CA GLU A 6 -13.98 10.76 -9.19
C GLU A 6 -12.72 9.92 -9.36
N ARG A 7 -11.56 10.57 -9.51
CA ARG A 7 -10.28 9.85 -9.65
C ARG A 7 -10.07 9.05 -8.37
N GLU A 8 -9.92 7.74 -8.53
CA GLU A 8 -9.51 6.88 -7.42
C GLU A 8 -7.99 7.01 -7.24
N TRP A 9 -7.54 6.90 -6.00
CA TRP A 9 -6.13 6.98 -5.65
C TRP A 9 -5.68 5.64 -5.07
N ALA A 10 -4.79 4.98 -5.79
CA ALA A 10 -4.17 3.74 -5.39
C ALA A 10 -2.95 4.00 -4.51
N VAL A 11 -2.85 3.26 -3.40
CA VAL A 11 -1.65 3.16 -2.58
C VAL A 11 -0.86 1.96 -3.06
N VAL A 12 0.36 2.20 -3.53
CA VAL A 12 1.24 1.19 -4.13
C VAL A 12 2.45 0.98 -3.23
N VAL A 13 2.76 -0.27 -2.91
CA VAL A 13 3.97 -0.65 -2.17
C VAL A 13 5.00 -1.19 -3.16
N HIS A 14 6.24 -0.76 -3.01
CA HIS A 14 7.37 -1.14 -3.83
C HIS A 14 8.28 -2.09 -3.06
N ASN A 15 8.85 -3.06 -3.77
CA ASN A 15 9.89 -3.92 -3.23
C ASN A 15 11.17 -3.12 -2.97
N ASP A 16 11.89 -3.52 -1.94
CA ASP A 16 13.21 -3.00 -1.62
C ASP A 16 14.10 -4.13 -1.06
N HIS A 17 15.36 -3.81 -0.75
CA HIS A 17 16.33 -4.76 -0.20
C HIS A 17 16.57 -4.55 1.31
N VAL A 18 15.72 -3.77 1.97
CA VAL A 18 15.87 -3.36 3.37
C VAL A 18 14.82 -4.03 4.25
N ASN A 19 13.57 -4.07 3.81
CA ASN A 19 12.45 -4.60 4.55
C ASN A 19 12.35 -6.13 4.36
N SER A 20 12.23 -6.83 5.49
CA SER A 20 11.89 -8.25 5.50
C SER A 20 10.40 -8.46 5.25
N TYR A 21 9.99 -9.68 4.86
CA TYR A 21 8.58 -10.06 4.80
C TYR A 21 7.84 -9.76 6.11
N GLN A 22 8.48 -10.03 7.24
CA GLN A 22 7.91 -9.79 8.58
C GLN A 22 7.72 -8.30 8.85
N SER A 23 8.64 -7.44 8.39
CA SER A 23 8.51 -5.99 8.50
C SER A 23 7.33 -5.47 7.70
N VAL A 24 7.14 -5.98 6.48
CA VAL A 24 5.98 -5.65 5.63
C VAL A 24 4.69 -6.08 6.33
N VAL A 25 4.60 -7.31 6.81
CA VAL A 25 3.41 -7.81 7.52
C VAL A 25 3.09 -6.99 8.76
N TYR A 26 4.10 -6.67 9.58
CA TYR A 26 3.93 -5.84 10.77
C TYR A 26 3.32 -4.47 10.41
N ALA A 27 3.85 -3.83 9.37
CA ALA A 27 3.37 -2.52 8.94
C ALA A 27 1.94 -2.57 8.37
N LEU A 28 1.61 -3.60 7.59
CA LEU A 28 0.25 -3.78 7.04
C LEU A 28 -0.77 -4.15 8.12
N HIS A 29 -0.37 -4.95 9.10
CA HIS A 29 -1.21 -5.27 10.25
C HIS A 29 -1.47 -4.02 11.10
N GLY A 30 -0.43 -3.21 11.36
CA GLY A 30 -0.53 -2.01 12.18
C GLY A 30 -1.36 -0.89 11.57
N THR A 31 -1.31 -0.72 10.24
CA THR A 31 -2.02 0.37 9.54
C THR A 31 -3.43 -0.02 9.08
N LEU A 32 -3.61 -1.23 8.57
CA LEU A 32 -4.87 -1.68 7.95
C LEU A 32 -5.58 -2.80 8.71
N GLY A 33 -5.00 -3.30 9.81
CA GLY A 33 -5.51 -4.49 10.49
C GLY A 33 -5.44 -5.74 9.62
N MET A 34 -4.56 -5.76 8.60
CA MET A 34 -4.47 -6.87 7.67
C MET A 34 -4.11 -8.17 8.42
N PRO A 35 -4.83 -9.29 8.19
CA PRO A 35 -4.45 -10.58 8.76
C PRO A 35 -3.04 -10.98 8.32
N VAL A 36 -2.30 -11.68 9.19
CA VAL A 36 -0.89 -12.05 8.98
C VAL A 36 -0.71 -12.84 7.70
N GLU A 37 -1.58 -13.81 7.43
CA GLU A 37 -1.53 -14.68 6.26
C GLU A 37 -1.66 -13.86 4.97
N ARG A 38 -2.62 -12.94 4.95
CA ARG A 38 -2.84 -12.03 3.81
C ARG A 38 -1.68 -11.05 3.64
N GLY A 39 -1.11 -10.57 4.74
CA GLY A 39 0.09 -9.74 4.71
C GLY A 39 1.28 -10.48 4.11
N MET A 40 1.47 -11.75 4.46
CA MET A 40 2.54 -12.60 3.92
C MET A 40 2.35 -12.83 2.41
N GLU A 41 1.13 -13.13 1.99
CA GLU A 41 0.79 -13.26 0.56
C GLU A 41 1.10 -11.96 -0.20
N PHE A 42 0.65 -10.82 0.32
CA PHE A 42 0.88 -9.51 -0.29
C PHE A 42 2.39 -9.19 -0.38
N ALA A 43 3.14 -9.43 0.69
CA ALA A 43 4.58 -9.19 0.71
C ALA A 43 5.30 -10.08 -0.32
N GLY A 44 4.85 -11.33 -0.51
CA GLY A 44 5.32 -12.21 -1.58
C GLY A 44 5.05 -11.65 -2.98
N VAL A 45 3.85 -11.10 -3.21
CA VAL A 45 3.51 -10.44 -4.48
C VAL A 45 4.43 -9.24 -4.75
N VAL A 46 4.59 -8.34 -3.77
CA VAL A 46 5.50 -7.19 -3.90
C VAL A 46 6.91 -7.65 -4.23
N HIS A 47 7.43 -8.64 -3.50
CA HIS A 47 8.79 -9.14 -3.70
C HIS A 47 9.02 -9.68 -5.13
N HIS A 48 8.07 -10.45 -5.65
CA HIS A 48 8.21 -11.07 -6.98
C HIS A 48 7.89 -10.12 -8.13
N GLN A 49 6.95 -9.19 -7.97
CA GLN A 49 6.50 -8.29 -9.02
C GLN A 49 7.19 -6.92 -8.99
N GLY A 50 7.94 -6.63 -7.93
CA GLY A 50 8.61 -5.36 -7.71
C GLY A 50 7.67 -4.26 -7.16
N ILE A 51 6.38 -4.31 -7.47
CA ILE A 51 5.35 -3.40 -6.93
C ILE A 51 4.03 -4.15 -6.74
N ALA A 52 3.17 -3.68 -5.83
CA ALA A 52 1.79 -4.13 -5.76
C ALA A 52 0.86 -3.01 -5.26
N GLU A 53 -0.38 -2.99 -5.79
CA GLU A 53 -1.44 -2.13 -5.27
C GLU A 53 -1.96 -2.71 -3.95
N LEU A 54 -1.90 -1.91 -2.88
CA LEU A 54 -2.38 -2.29 -1.56
C LEU A 54 -3.88 -2.05 -1.39
N THR A 55 -4.34 -0.86 -1.77
CA THR A 55 -5.74 -0.44 -1.64
C THR A 55 -6.01 0.84 -2.46
N ARG A 56 -7.28 1.24 -2.55
CA ARG A 56 -7.73 2.47 -3.21
C ARG A 56 -8.60 3.31 -2.30
N PHE A 57 -8.54 4.62 -2.49
CA PHE A 57 -9.43 5.59 -1.85
C PHE A 57 -10.05 6.53 -2.88
N ALA A 58 -11.26 7.00 -2.62
CA ALA A 58 -11.87 8.08 -3.38
C ALA A 58 -11.23 9.44 -3.05
N SER A 59 -10.77 9.62 -1.81
CA SER A 59 -10.09 10.83 -1.35
C SER A 59 -8.58 10.71 -1.47
N ARG A 60 -7.96 11.70 -2.11
CA ARG A 60 -6.50 11.83 -2.18
C ARG A 60 -5.89 11.92 -0.79
N ASP A 61 -6.47 12.73 0.09
CA ASP A 61 -5.95 13.00 1.43
C ASP A 61 -5.93 11.72 2.30
N GLN A 62 -6.94 10.86 2.15
CA GLN A 62 -6.97 9.56 2.85
C GLN A 62 -5.86 8.63 2.36
N ALA A 63 -5.62 8.60 1.06
CA ALA A 63 -4.57 7.78 0.48
C ALA A 63 -3.17 8.32 0.83
N GLU A 64 -2.98 9.63 0.85
CA GLU A 64 -1.73 10.27 1.28
C GLU A 64 -1.44 10.02 2.77
N ALA A 65 -2.47 10.05 3.62
CA ALA A 65 -2.32 9.71 5.04
C ALA A 65 -1.80 8.27 5.23
N LEU A 66 -2.38 7.30 4.50
CA LEU A 66 -1.90 5.92 4.56
C LEU A 66 -0.46 5.78 4.02
N VAL A 67 -0.14 6.44 2.91
CA VAL A 67 1.24 6.43 2.37
C VAL A 67 2.23 6.96 3.41
N ALA A 68 1.90 8.07 4.08
CA ALA A 68 2.75 8.65 5.11
C ALA A 68 2.94 7.69 6.29
N GLU A 69 1.89 7.03 6.76
CA GLU A 69 1.98 6.03 7.84
C GLU A 69 2.88 4.85 7.46
N LEU A 70 2.73 4.32 6.23
CA LEU A 70 3.57 3.23 5.74
C LEU A 70 5.05 3.65 5.63
N GLN A 71 5.31 4.88 5.18
CA GLN A 71 6.67 5.42 5.07
C GLN A 71 7.33 5.62 6.44
N VAL A 72 6.58 6.04 7.47
CA VAL A 72 7.08 6.11 8.85
C VAL A 72 7.48 4.73 9.37
N LEU A 73 6.78 3.68 8.94
CA LEU A 73 7.10 2.28 9.26
C LEU A 73 8.22 1.70 8.39
N GLY A 74 8.81 2.50 7.49
CA GLY A 74 9.95 2.13 6.66
C GLY A 74 9.60 1.52 5.31
N LEU A 75 8.32 1.38 4.96
CA LEU A 75 7.92 0.86 3.65
C LEU A 75 8.07 1.91 2.55
N HIS A 76 8.55 1.47 1.39
CA HIS A 76 8.49 2.29 0.18
C HIS A 76 7.06 2.24 -0.40
N ALA A 77 6.26 3.25 -0.07
CA ALA A 77 4.89 3.41 -0.59
C ALA A 77 4.75 4.70 -1.41
N THR A 78 3.94 4.66 -2.47
CA THR A 78 3.62 5.81 -3.32
C THR A 78 2.13 5.88 -3.64
N LEU A 79 1.70 7.06 -4.08
CA LEU A 79 0.35 7.31 -4.57
C LEU A 79 0.27 7.25 -6.11
N GLN A 80 -0.75 6.62 -6.66
CA GLN A 80 -1.04 6.62 -8.10
C GLN A 80 -2.51 6.98 -8.37
N GLY A 81 -2.75 7.96 -9.24
CA GLY A 81 -4.10 8.28 -9.70
C GLY A 81 -4.56 7.29 -10.78
N VAL A 82 -5.79 6.78 -10.64
CA VAL A 82 -6.41 5.77 -11.51
C VAL A 82 -7.54 6.36 -12.36
#